data_AF-A0A813PCU6-F1
#
_entry.id   AF-A0A813PCU6-F1
#
_cell.length_a   1.000
_cell.length_b   1.000
_cell.length_c   1.000
_cell.angle_alpha   90.00
_cell.angle_beta   90.00
_cell.angle_gamma   90.00
#
_symmetry.space_group_name_H-M   'P 1'
#
loop_
_entity.id
_entity.type
_entity.pdbx_description
1 polymer ?
#
loop_
_entity_poly.entity_id
_entity_poly.type
_entity_poly.pdbx_seq_one_letter_code
_entity_poly.pdbx_strand_id
1 'polypeptide(L)'
;MNFASVFDVPCIFFCRNNGYAISTSVKDQYRGDGVAARGPAYGIVTIRVDGNDLFAVYNATKAARQIAVKESRPVLIEAMTYRLGHHSTSDDSTAYRSIDEMNSWEKEDNPIKRLRKYMENKGWWDSQRDEKAHADAQKHVMDCFHNAEQKKRARPQSMFDDIYDKLPNHLVRQRQEMVDHVKMYKKEYPLDLYEKAF
;
A
#
# COMPACT_ATOMS: atom_id res chain seq x y z
N MET A 1 -5.79 -17.67 -5.07
CA MET A 1 -5.96 -18.59 -3.93
C MET A 1 -6.07 -20.05 -4.39
N ASN A 2 -7.04 -20.44 -5.22
CA ASN A 2 -7.18 -21.84 -5.68
C ASN A 2 -5.89 -22.43 -6.29
N PHE A 3 -5.27 -21.74 -7.25
CA PHE A 3 -3.99 -22.17 -7.85
C PHE A 3 -2.90 -22.38 -6.79
N ALA A 4 -2.75 -21.45 -5.85
CA ALA A 4 -1.74 -21.56 -4.81
C ALA A 4 -1.97 -22.78 -3.91
N SER A 5 -3.21 -23.20 -3.72
CA SER A 5 -3.55 -24.42 -3.00
C SER A 5 -3.25 -25.69 -3.81
N VAL A 6 -3.69 -25.74 -5.07
CA VAL A 6 -3.48 -26.90 -5.96
C VAL A 6 -1.99 -27.16 -6.24
N PHE A 7 -1.19 -26.09 -6.33
CA PHE A 7 0.23 -26.16 -6.67
C PHE A 7 1.17 -26.02 -5.46
N ASP A 8 0.65 -26.12 -4.23
CA ASP A 8 1.47 -26.06 -3.01
C ASP A 8 2.44 -24.86 -3.01
N VAL A 9 1.90 -23.67 -3.32
CA VAL A 9 2.70 -22.46 -3.46
C VAL A 9 3.01 -21.87 -2.09
N PRO A 10 4.29 -21.63 -1.75
CA PRO A 10 4.71 -21.06 -0.47
C PRO A 10 4.45 -19.55 -0.43
N CYS A 11 3.17 -19.14 -0.33
CA CYS A 11 2.77 -17.73 -0.31
C CYS A 11 1.85 -17.38 0.86
N ILE A 12 1.87 -16.11 1.26
CA ILE A 12 0.93 -15.56 2.24
C ILE A 12 -0.01 -14.61 1.51
N PHE A 13 -1.30 -14.90 1.54
CA PHE A 13 -2.34 -13.94 1.19
C PHE A 13 -2.64 -13.10 2.43
N PHE A 14 -2.40 -11.79 2.35
CA PHE A 14 -2.64 -10.87 3.47
C PHE A 14 -3.76 -9.91 3.10
N CYS A 15 -4.95 -10.12 3.65
CA CYS A 15 -6.10 -9.26 3.47
C CYS A 15 -6.12 -8.17 4.56
N ARG A 16 -6.14 -6.91 4.14
CA ARG A 16 -6.44 -5.77 5.02
C ARG A 16 -7.92 -5.48 4.94
N ASN A 17 -8.69 -5.96 5.90
CA ASN A 17 -10.11 -5.70 5.97
C ASN A 17 -10.32 -4.42 6.79
N ASN A 18 -10.54 -3.31 6.10
CA ASN A 18 -10.69 -1.98 6.69
C ASN A 18 -12.15 -1.50 6.77
N GLY A 19 -13.11 -2.39 6.49
CA GLY A 19 -14.55 -2.10 6.46
C GLY A 19 -15.11 -1.56 5.13
N TYR A 20 -14.27 -1.08 4.20
CA TYR A 20 -14.74 -0.36 3.00
C TYR A 20 -13.89 -0.57 1.73
N ALA A 21 -14.57 -0.75 0.60
CA ALA A 21 -14.01 -0.61 -0.74
C ALA A 21 -14.52 0.70 -1.37
N ILE A 22 -13.69 1.74 -1.36
CA ILE A 22 -14.09 3.13 -1.68
C ILE A 22 -15.24 3.56 -0.76
N SER A 23 -16.48 3.58 -1.28
CA SER A 23 -17.73 3.88 -0.59
C SER A 23 -18.56 2.65 -0.22
N THR A 24 -18.22 1.48 -0.76
CA THR A 24 -18.98 0.24 -0.53
C THR A 24 -18.57 -0.38 0.79
N SER A 25 -19.53 -0.57 1.71
CA SER A 25 -19.29 -1.22 3.00
C SER A 25 -19.08 -2.73 2.85
N VAL A 26 -18.42 -3.36 3.82
CA VAL A 26 -18.29 -4.83 3.84
C VAL A 26 -19.62 -5.59 3.84
N LYS A 27 -20.71 -4.98 4.36
CA LYS A 27 -22.05 -5.58 4.38
C LYS A 27 -22.64 -5.73 2.99
N ASP A 28 -22.26 -4.83 2.08
CA ASP A 28 -22.68 -4.84 0.68
C ASP A 28 -21.66 -5.58 -0.21
N GLN A 29 -20.43 -5.73 0.27
CA GLN A 29 -19.37 -6.44 -0.44
C GLN A 29 -19.52 -7.97 -0.34
N TYR A 30 -19.99 -8.49 0.79
CA TYR A 30 -20.22 -9.93 0.98
C TYR A 30 -21.16 -10.24 2.15
N ARG A 31 -21.74 -11.45 2.14
CA ARG A 31 -22.60 -11.96 3.22
C ARG A 31 -21.96 -13.03 4.11
N GLY A 32 -20.84 -13.61 3.68
CA GLY A 32 -20.09 -14.58 4.47
C GLY A 32 -19.31 -13.95 5.62
N ASP A 33 -18.69 -14.78 6.45
CA ASP A 33 -17.84 -14.34 7.56
C ASP A 33 -16.47 -13.84 7.08
N GLY A 34 -16.46 -12.64 6.49
CA GLY A 34 -15.26 -11.97 6.02
C GLY A 34 -14.50 -12.70 4.92
N VAL A 35 -13.20 -12.42 4.84
CA VAL A 35 -12.28 -13.05 3.88
C VAL A 35 -11.68 -14.32 4.47
N ALA A 36 -11.44 -14.39 5.79
CA ALA A 36 -10.92 -15.57 6.46
C ALA A 36 -11.76 -16.83 6.20
N ALA A 37 -13.09 -16.75 6.28
CA ALA A 37 -13.94 -17.93 6.05
C ALA A 37 -13.86 -18.49 4.62
N ARG A 38 -13.29 -17.74 3.66
CA ARG A 38 -13.09 -18.21 2.28
C ARG A 38 -11.88 -19.11 2.12
N GLY A 39 -10.87 -18.98 2.97
CA GLY A 39 -9.63 -19.75 2.88
C GLY A 39 -9.83 -21.26 3.00
N PRO A 40 -10.58 -21.76 4.00
CA PRO A 40 -10.86 -23.19 4.15
C PRO A 40 -11.54 -23.84 2.95
N ALA A 41 -12.38 -23.11 2.20
CA ALA A 41 -13.01 -23.62 0.98
C ALA A 41 -11.99 -23.98 -0.11
N TYR A 42 -10.78 -23.41 -0.05
CA TYR A 42 -9.65 -23.76 -0.91
C TYR A 42 -8.63 -24.69 -0.23
N GLY A 43 -8.89 -25.21 0.98
CA GLY A 43 -7.91 -26.00 1.73
C GLY A 43 -6.74 -25.19 2.32
N ILE A 44 -6.88 -23.86 2.40
CA ILE A 44 -5.83 -22.94 2.83
C ILE A 44 -5.88 -22.73 4.34
N VAL A 45 -4.73 -22.87 5.00
CA VAL A 45 -4.58 -22.53 6.43
C VAL A 45 -4.88 -21.05 6.61
N THR A 46 -5.79 -20.72 7.53
CA THR A 46 -6.35 -19.37 7.61
C THR A 46 -6.41 -18.85 9.03
N ILE A 47 -6.13 -17.57 9.22
CA ILE A 47 -6.24 -16.88 10.50
C ILE A 47 -6.80 -15.46 10.31
N ARG A 48 -7.66 -15.04 11.24
CA ARG A 48 -8.06 -13.63 11.39
C ARG A 48 -7.34 -13.05 12.60
N VAL A 49 -6.83 -11.83 12.47
CA VAL A 49 -6.13 -11.11 13.54
C VAL A 49 -6.68 -9.70 13.71
N ASP A 50 -6.49 -9.16 14.90
CA ASP A 50 -6.55 -7.72 15.12
C ASP A 50 -5.40 -7.06 14.34
N GLY A 51 -5.76 -6.28 13.31
CA GLY A 51 -4.82 -5.58 12.44
C GLY A 51 -4.24 -4.30 13.03
N ASN A 52 -4.81 -3.80 14.13
CA ASN A 52 -4.29 -2.67 14.89
C ASN A 52 -3.35 -3.11 16.02
N ASP A 53 -3.20 -4.42 16.25
CA ASP A 53 -2.20 -5.00 17.14
C ASP A 53 -0.94 -5.42 16.36
N LEU A 54 0.15 -4.66 16.53
CA LEU A 54 1.43 -4.95 15.89
C LEU A 54 1.93 -6.37 16.19
N PHE A 55 1.79 -6.84 17.44
CA PHE A 55 2.31 -8.14 17.84
C PHE A 55 1.45 -9.28 17.32
N ALA A 56 0.12 -9.12 17.26
CA ALA A 56 -0.77 -10.11 16.67
C ALA A 56 -0.47 -10.29 15.17
N VAL A 57 -0.35 -9.18 14.43
CA VAL A 57 0.03 -9.19 13.01
C VAL A 57 1.42 -9.81 12.82
N TYR A 58 2.40 -9.43 13.63
CA TYR A 58 3.76 -9.99 13.55
C TYR A 58 3.76 -11.50 13.80
N ASN A 59 3.11 -11.97 14.86
CA ASN A 59 3.09 -13.38 15.24
C ASN A 59 2.38 -14.23 14.18
N ALA A 60 1.22 -13.79 13.69
CA ALA A 60 0.51 -14.50 12.64
C ALA A 60 1.31 -14.53 11.33
N THR A 61 1.93 -13.43 10.95
CA THR A 61 2.77 -13.37 9.74
C THR A 61 4.00 -14.26 9.87
N LYS A 62 4.64 -14.27 11.05
CA LYS A 62 5.79 -15.13 11.33
C LYS A 62 5.42 -16.61 11.27
N ALA A 63 4.31 -17.01 11.88
CA ALA A 63 3.79 -18.38 11.82
C ALA A 63 3.40 -18.77 10.38
N ALA A 64 2.68 -17.90 9.67
CA ALA A 64 2.31 -18.11 8.27
C ALA A 64 3.52 -18.29 7.36
N ARG A 65 4.58 -17.49 7.55
CA ARG A 65 5.85 -17.66 6.83
C ARG A 65 6.50 -19.00 7.13
N GLN A 66 6.48 -19.44 8.39
CA GLN A 66 7.04 -20.74 8.77
C GLN A 66 6.30 -21.89 8.09
N ILE A 67 4.95 -21.88 8.09
CA ILE A 67 4.11 -22.86 7.41
C ILE A 67 4.41 -22.82 5.91
N ALA A 68 4.34 -21.64 5.29
CA ALA A 68 4.51 -21.51 3.85
C ALA A 68 5.86 -22.05 3.37
N VAL A 69 6.95 -21.73 4.07
CA VAL A 69 8.29 -22.16 3.67
C VAL A 69 8.56 -23.63 4.00
N LYS A 70 8.09 -24.14 5.15
CA LYS A 70 8.41 -25.51 5.59
C LYS A 70 7.50 -26.57 4.98
N GLU A 71 6.25 -26.22 4.76
CA GLU A 71 5.23 -27.16 4.28
C GLU A 71 4.88 -26.95 2.81
N SER A 72 5.40 -25.89 2.17
CA SER A 72 5.02 -25.48 0.81
C SER A 72 3.51 -25.27 0.70
N ARG A 73 2.91 -24.53 1.64
CA ARG A 73 1.45 -24.32 1.65
C ARG A 73 1.09 -22.85 1.69
N PRO A 74 0.05 -22.42 0.95
CA PRO A 74 -0.44 -21.06 1.10
C PRO A 74 -1.07 -20.86 2.49
N VAL A 75 -0.98 -19.63 2.98
CA VAL A 75 -1.66 -19.19 4.22
C VAL A 75 -2.45 -17.92 3.94
N LEU A 76 -3.66 -17.82 4.49
CA LEU A 76 -4.47 -16.60 4.46
C LEU A 76 -4.49 -15.93 5.83
N ILE A 77 -4.13 -14.64 5.87
CA ILE A 77 -4.28 -13.78 7.03
C ILE A 77 -5.31 -12.71 6.69
N GLU A 78 -6.36 -12.57 7.50
CA GLU A 78 -7.25 -11.41 7.48
C GLU A 78 -6.96 -10.51 8.69
N ALA A 79 -6.37 -9.34 8.44
CA ALA A 79 -6.13 -8.33 9.46
C ALA A 79 -7.30 -7.34 9.48
N MET A 80 -8.05 -7.35 10.58
CA MET A 80 -9.17 -6.43 10.82
C MET A 80 -8.62 -5.08 11.27
N THR A 81 -8.89 -4.02 10.50
CA THR A 81 -8.39 -2.67 10.77
C THR A 81 -9.43 -1.66 10.30
N TYR A 82 -9.07 -0.39 10.23
CA TYR A 82 -9.97 0.67 9.77
C TYR A 82 -9.22 1.72 8.93
N ARG A 83 -9.87 2.20 7.87
CA ARG A 83 -9.31 3.27 7.02
C ARG A 83 -9.73 4.62 7.57
N LEU A 84 -8.92 5.19 8.47
CA LEU A 84 -9.22 6.50 9.07
C LEU A 84 -9.36 7.61 8.02
N GLY A 85 -8.42 7.69 7.06
CA GLY A 85 -8.49 8.66 5.98
C GLY A 85 -9.56 8.35 4.92
N HIS A 86 -9.72 9.27 3.97
CA HIS A 86 -10.49 9.05 2.74
C HIS A 86 -9.91 7.89 1.90
N HIS A 87 -10.64 7.43 0.90
CA HIS A 87 -10.11 6.39 0.00
C HIS A 87 -8.87 6.86 -0.76
N SER A 88 -8.92 8.10 -1.24
CA SER A 88 -7.87 8.78 -2.01
C SER A 88 -8.03 10.29 -1.92
N THR A 89 -7.15 11.07 -2.56
CA THR A 89 -7.28 12.53 -2.69
C THR A 89 -8.48 12.96 -3.54
N SER A 90 -9.09 12.04 -4.29
CA SER A 90 -10.26 12.29 -5.14
C SER A 90 -11.57 11.81 -4.52
N ASP A 91 -11.54 11.38 -3.25
CA ASP A 91 -12.69 10.82 -2.54
C ASP A 91 -12.98 11.62 -1.28
N ASP A 92 -14.25 11.87 -1.00
CA ASP A 92 -14.73 12.40 0.27
C ASP A 92 -15.53 11.33 0.99
N SER A 93 -14.95 10.81 2.06
CA SER A 93 -15.57 9.73 2.81
C SER A 93 -16.67 10.15 3.76
N THR A 94 -16.81 11.45 4.05
CA THR A 94 -17.91 11.96 4.88
C THR A 94 -19.27 11.79 4.19
N ALA A 95 -19.26 11.61 2.86
CA ALA A 95 -20.46 11.34 2.07
C ALA A 95 -21.10 9.96 2.34
N TYR A 96 -20.36 9.01 2.93
CA TYR A 96 -20.83 7.62 3.10
C TYR A 96 -20.39 6.94 4.41
N ARG A 97 -19.70 7.65 5.31
CA ARG A 97 -19.32 7.17 6.66
C ARG A 97 -19.62 8.24 7.69
N SER A 98 -20.04 7.81 8.89
CA SER A 98 -20.26 8.77 9.97
C SER A 98 -18.94 9.23 10.57
N ILE A 99 -18.91 10.49 11.01
CA ILE A 99 -17.78 11.06 11.73
C ILE A 99 -17.57 10.33 13.07
N ASP A 100 -18.65 9.90 13.71
CA ASP A 100 -18.59 9.16 14.98
C ASP A 100 -17.87 7.81 14.83
N GLU A 101 -18.13 7.08 13.74
CA GLU A 101 -17.42 5.85 13.43
C GLU A 101 -15.92 6.12 13.22
N MET A 102 -15.56 7.14 12.43
CA MET A 102 -14.14 7.47 12.20
C MET A 102 -13.44 7.87 13.51
N ASN A 103 -14.11 8.66 14.35
CA ASN A 103 -13.57 9.13 15.63
C ASN A 103 -13.37 8.01 16.65
N SER A 104 -14.25 7.01 16.70
CA SER A 104 -14.09 5.90 17.65
C SER A 104 -12.81 5.12 17.35
N TRP A 105 -12.56 4.78 16.08
CA TRP A 105 -11.32 4.11 15.66
C TRP A 105 -10.07 4.96 15.94
N GLU A 106 -10.12 6.28 15.70
CA GLU A 106 -8.95 7.14 15.92
C GLU A 106 -8.58 7.26 17.41
N LYS A 107 -9.60 7.34 18.28
CA LYS A 107 -9.42 7.56 19.71
C LYS A 107 -9.15 6.26 20.46
N GLU A 108 -9.90 5.22 20.15
CA GLU A 108 -9.93 3.99 20.93
C GLU A 108 -8.98 2.92 20.40
N ASP A 109 -8.87 2.78 19.07
CA ASP A 109 -8.13 1.67 18.46
C ASP A 109 -7.17 2.12 17.36
N ASN A 110 -6.17 2.90 17.76
CA ASN A 110 -5.07 3.33 16.90
C ASN A 110 -3.80 2.51 17.16
N PRO A 111 -3.19 1.87 16.14
CA PRO A 111 -2.04 0.99 16.31
C PRO A 111 -0.80 1.69 16.87
N ILE A 112 -0.56 2.95 16.51
CA ILE A 112 0.58 3.73 16.99
C ILE A 112 0.40 4.04 18.48
N LYS A 113 -0.79 4.51 18.88
CA LYS A 113 -1.09 4.80 20.30
C LYS A 113 -1.01 3.53 21.16
N ARG A 114 -1.51 2.39 20.66
CA ARG A 114 -1.44 1.09 21.34
C ARG A 114 0.01 0.66 21.57
N LEU A 115 0.84 0.69 20.52
CA LEU A 115 2.26 0.32 20.64
C LEU A 115 3.03 1.27 21.57
N ARG A 116 2.81 2.58 21.43
CA ARG A 116 3.44 3.59 22.30
C ARG A 116 3.16 3.30 23.76
N LYS A 117 1.88 3.12 24.13
CA LYS A 117 1.49 2.82 25.52
C LYS A 117 2.13 1.52 26.03
N TYR A 118 2.21 0.49 25.19
CA TYR A 118 2.92 -0.74 25.54
C TYR A 118 4.41 -0.49 25.83
N MET A 119 5.09 0.29 25.00
CA MET A 119 6.53 0.58 25.16
C MET A 119 6.81 1.51 26.36
N GLU A 120 5.95 2.49 26.63
CA GLU A 120 6.01 3.35 27.82
C GLU A 120 5.86 2.52 29.10
N ASN A 121 4.90 1.60 29.13
CA ASN A 121 4.72 0.67 30.26
C ASN A 121 5.93 -0.26 30.48
N LYS A 122 6.77 -0.48 29.47
CA LYS A 122 8.02 -1.24 29.55
C LYS A 122 9.24 -0.36 29.87
N GLY A 123 9.09 0.96 29.93
CA GLY A 123 10.20 1.90 30.07
C GLY A 123 11.11 1.98 28.83
N TRP A 124 10.63 1.54 27.67
CA TRP A 124 11.38 1.56 26.40
C TRP A 124 11.16 2.85 25.62
N TRP A 125 10.10 3.59 25.95
CA TRP A 125 9.68 4.82 25.28
C TRP A 125 9.25 5.86 26.31
N ASP A 126 9.38 7.13 25.93
CA ASP A 126 9.02 8.30 26.73
C ASP A 126 8.66 9.47 25.80
N SER A 127 8.15 10.57 26.37
CA SER A 127 7.74 11.74 25.59
C SER A 127 8.89 12.39 24.82
N GLN A 128 10.10 12.42 25.40
CA GLN A 128 11.27 13.04 24.77
C GLN A 128 11.69 12.26 23.51
N ARG A 129 11.69 10.93 23.58
CA ARG A 129 11.95 10.05 22.43
C ARG A 129 10.87 10.20 21.37
N ASP A 130 9.61 10.32 21.78
CA ASP A 130 8.48 10.48 20.87
C ASP A 130 8.55 11.79 20.07
N GLU A 131 8.81 12.90 20.76
CA GLU A 131 9.00 14.23 20.16
C GLU A 131 10.19 14.22 19.20
N LYS A 132 11.32 13.65 19.63
CA LYS A 132 12.50 13.52 18.78
C LYS A 132 12.22 12.67 17.53
N ALA A 133 11.57 11.52 17.68
CA ALA A 133 11.24 10.64 16.56
C ALA A 133 10.30 11.33 15.55
N HIS A 134 9.32 12.11 16.02
CA HIS A 134 8.48 12.92 15.15
C HIS A 134 9.28 13.99 14.40
N ALA A 135 10.13 14.74 15.11
CA ALA A 135 10.95 15.78 14.49
C ALA A 135 11.92 15.21 13.45
N ASP A 136 12.58 14.08 13.77
CA ASP A 136 13.50 13.39 12.87
C ASP A 136 12.76 12.86 11.63
N ALA A 137 11.58 12.24 11.81
CA ALA A 137 10.75 11.76 10.71
C ALA A 137 10.25 12.91 9.82
N GLN A 138 9.77 14.00 10.41
CA GLN A 138 9.31 15.18 9.68
C GLN A 138 10.44 15.79 8.85
N LYS A 139 11.62 15.97 9.45
CA LYS A 139 12.80 16.46 8.75
C LYS A 139 13.15 15.55 7.59
N HIS A 140 13.21 14.23 7.81
CA HIS A 140 13.54 13.27 6.78
C HIS A 140 12.55 13.30 5.60
N VAL A 141 11.24 13.40 5.88
CA VAL A 141 10.20 13.53 4.84
C VAL A 141 10.36 14.82 4.06
N MET A 142 10.62 15.95 4.73
CA MET A 142 10.82 17.24 4.06
C MET A 142 12.08 17.26 3.19
N ASP A 143 13.18 16.67 3.67
CA ASP A 143 14.41 16.52 2.89
C ASP A 143 14.15 15.67 1.63
N CYS A 144 13.43 14.56 1.77
CA CYS A 144 13.04 13.72 0.63
C CYS A 144 12.13 14.47 -0.36
N PHE A 145 11.16 15.22 0.15
CA PHE A 145 10.24 16.02 -0.66
C PHE A 145 11.00 17.08 -1.46
N HIS A 146 11.88 17.84 -0.81
CA HIS A 146 12.69 18.86 -1.47
C HIS A 146 13.61 18.26 -2.54
N ASN A 147 14.27 17.15 -2.22
CA ASN A 147 15.11 16.43 -3.18
C ASN A 147 14.30 15.87 -4.36
N ALA A 148 13.03 15.52 -4.16
CA ALA A 148 12.16 15.05 -5.23
C ALA A 148 11.69 16.20 -6.14
N GLU A 149 11.32 17.36 -5.58
CA GLU A 149 10.88 18.53 -6.35
C GLU A 149 11.97 19.12 -7.24
N GLN A 150 13.23 19.02 -6.83
CA GLN A 150 14.36 19.46 -7.63
C GLN A 150 14.66 18.55 -8.82
N LYS A 151 14.15 17.32 -8.83
CA LYS A 151 14.39 16.39 -9.95
C LYS A 151 13.55 16.80 -11.14
N LYS A 152 14.20 16.90 -12.30
CA LYS A 152 13.49 17.00 -13.57
C LYS A 152 12.72 15.70 -13.83
N ARG A 153 11.64 15.83 -14.60
CA ARG A 153 10.86 14.70 -15.11
C ARG A 153 11.74 13.87 -16.05
N ALA A 154 11.53 12.55 -16.08
CA ALA A 154 12.23 11.66 -17.00
C ALA A 154 12.04 12.09 -18.46
N ARG A 155 13.08 11.96 -19.30
CA ARG A 155 13.06 12.36 -20.72
C ARG A 155 11.78 11.92 -21.45
N PRO A 156 11.16 12.73 -22.33
CA PRO A 156 9.90 12.36 -22.99
C PRO A 156 9.95 11.01 -23.75
N GLN A 157 11.11 10.65 -24.30
CA GLN A 157 11.33 9.38 -25.01
C GLN A 157 11.13 8.15 -24.12
N SER A 158 11.24 8.28 -22.79
CA SER A 158 11.08 7.15 -21.88
C SER A 158 9.66 6.60 -21.87
N MET A 159 8.67 7.34 -22.40
CA MET A 159 7.31 6.80 -22.59
C MET A 159 7.26 5.59 -23.54
N PHE A 160 8.32 5.38 -24.34
CA PHE A 160 8.47 4.24 -25.23
C PHE A 160 9.41 3.17 -24.66
N ASP A 161 10.09 3.43 -23.55
CA ASP A 161 10.98 2.45 -22.91
C ASP A 161 10.11 1.42 -22.14
N ASP A 162 10.68 0.25 -21.86
CA ASP A 162 10.08 -0.81 -21.03
C ASP A 162 8.72 -1.40 -21.48
N ILE A 163 8.24 -1.07 -22.69
CA ILE A 163 7.03 -1.69 -23.29
C ILE A 163 7.31 -3.14 -23.69
N TYR A 164 8.48 -3.39 -24.26
CA TYR A 164 8.99 -4.72 -24.64
C TYR A 164 10.46 -4.81 -24.28
N ASP A 165 10.99 -6.03 -24.10
CA ASP A 165 12.43 -6.28 -23.94
C ASP A 165 13.26 -5.65 -25.07
N LYS A 166 12.75 -5.75 -26.30
CA LYS A 166 13.28 -5.05 -27.48
C LYS A 166 12.20 -4.24 -28.13
N LEU A 167 12.48 -2.95 -28.34
CA LEU A 167 11.52 -2.04 -28.93
C LEU A 167 11.19 -2.44 -30.38
N PRO A 168 9.94 -2.83 -30.68
CA PRO A 168 9.56 -3.20 -32.04
C PRO A 168 9.66 -2.00 -33.00
N ASN A 169 9.89 -2.28 -34.28
CA ASN A 169 10.12 -1.25 -35.31
C ASN A 169 9.03 -0.17 -35.38
N HIS A 170 7.77 -0.52 -35.10
CA HIS A 170 6.70 0.48 -35.10
C HIS A 170 6.83 1.47 -33.94
N LEU A 171 7.25 1.04 -32.75
CA LEU A 171 7.51 1.92 -31.60
C LEU A 171 8.82 2.70 -31.77
N VAL A 172 9.81 2.14 -32.46
CA VAL A 172 11.01 2.90 -32.87
C VAL A 172 10.60 4.08 -33.75
N ARG A 173 9.74 3.84 -34.75
CA ARG A 173 9.23 4.91 -35.63
C ARG A 173 8.41 5.94 -34.86
N GLN A 174 7.47 5.51 -34.02
CA GLN A 174 6.64 6.43 -33.21
C GLN A 174 7.49 7.26 -32.24
N ARG A 175 8.53 6.67 -31.64
CA ARG A 175 9.49 7.40 -30.80
C ARG A 175 10.19 8.50 -31.59
N GLN A 176 10.61 8.19 -32.80
CA GLN A 176 11.26 9.18 -33.68
C GLN A 176 10.28 10.26 -34.13
N GLU A 177 9.06 9.89 -34.54
CA GLU A 177 7.99 10.83 -34.90
C GLU A 177 7.65 11.79 -33.74
N MET A 178 7.56 11.28 -32.51
CA MET A 178 7.38 12.11 -31.32
C MET A 178 8.55 13.08 -31.14
N VAL A 179 9.80 12.59 -31.24
CA VAL A 179 10.99 13.43 -31.12
C VAL A 179 10.98 14.57 -32.16
N ASP A 180 10.65 14.25 -33.41
CA ASP A 180 10.62 15.23 -34.49
C ASP A 180 9.48 16.24 -34.30
N HIS A 181 8.31 15.78 -33.84
CA HIS A 181 7.20 16.65 -33.48
C HIS A 181 7.56 17.63 -32.37
N VAL A 182 8.10 17.14 -31.24
CA VAL A 182 8.46 18.02 -30.11
C VAL A 182 9.60 18.97 -30.52
N LYS A 183 10.52 18.56 -31.41
CA LYS A 183 11.53 19.46 -31.99
C LYS A 183 10.94 20.56 -32.88
N MET A 184 9.88 20.26 -33.63
CA MET A 184 9.20 21.23 -34.50
C MET A 184 8.36 22.22 -33.70
N TYR A 185 7.68 21.75 -32.65
CA TYR A 185 6.72 22.53 -31.85
C TYR A 185 7.22 22.82 -30.43
N LYS A 186 8.53 23.00 -30.22
CA LYS A 186 9.16 23.13 -28.88
C LYS A 186 8.47 24.10 -27.92
N LYS A 187 7.92 25.20 -28.45
CA LYS A 187 7.28 26.26 -27.65
C LYS A 187 5.95 25.82 -27.03
N GLU A 188 5.32 24.79 -27.57
CA GLU A 188 4.05 24.25 -27.10
C GLU A 188 4.23 23.23 -25.96
N TYR A 189 5.47 22.89 -25.60
CA TYR A 189 5.79 21.86 -24.61
C TYR A 189 6.65 22.41 -23.47
N PRO A 190 6.41 22.00 -22.21
CA PRO A 190 7.18 22.46 -21.05
C PRO A 190 8.50 21.69 -20.90
N LEU A 191 9.41 21.84 -21.88
CA LEU A 191 10.63 21.03 -22.01
C LEU A 191 11.69 21.31 -20.94
N ASP A 192 11.61 22.47 -20.27
CA ASP A 192 12.47 22.85 -19.16
C ASP A 192 12.31 21.93 -17.94
N LEU A 193 11.12 21.35 -17.76
CA LEU A 193 10.79 20.42 -16.69
C LEU A 193 11.40 19.03 -16.87
N TYR A 194 11.92 18.69 -18.05
CA TYR A 194 12.36 17.34 -18.40
C TYR A 194 13.89 17.22 -18.46
N GLU A 195 14.41 16.03 -18.10
CA GLU A 195 15.79 15.64 -18.36
C GLU A 195 16.01 15.53 -19.88
N LYS A 196 17.09 16.15 -20.39
CA LYS A 196 17.58 16.06 -21.79
C LYS A 196 16.45 15.78 -22.79
N ALA A 197 15.68 16.82 -23.13
CA ALA A 197 14.54 16.70 -24.04
C ALA A 197 14.91 16.00 -25.36
N PHE A 198 16.17 16.10 -25.81
CA PHE A 198 16.76 15.36 -26.95
C PHE A 198 18.26 15.14 -26.72
#